data_AF-A0A350XZL6-F1
#
_entry.id   AF-A0A350XZL6-F1
#
_cell.length_a   1.000
_cell.length_b   1.000
_cell.length_c   1.000
_cell.angle_alpha   90.00
_cell.angle_beta   90.00
_cell.angle_gamma   90.00
#
_symmetry.space_group_name_H-M   'P 1'
#
loop_
_entity.id
_entity.type
_entity.pdbx_description
1 polymer ?
#
loop_
_entity_poly.entity_id
_entity_poly.type
_entity_poly.pdbx_seq_one_letter_code
_entity_poly.pdbx_strand_id
1 'polypeptide(L)'
;MKKAILGSLAVLPLVVGGVFTNASSASAAALVGEFSISPGINSSLPLVTNSTLFSNKINFSPNPGGVFVTNQTGTFSSFDAATIKSIPAPLIPSNGGTKDSPLLSNFLDLGQLSGPFANNATTNDGQNTFSLLSIGSYSIEEMFDNNGNFTGTSISLGVSGFFTSADGQMSNGAGTVTFQSTLRKPGVLTAMASSNGLNASFSGVFISASVPEPTTLVGLGLVAGSLVMSRRGKKNQAE
;
A
#
# COMPACT_ATOMS: atom_id res chain seq x y z
N MET A 1 52.16 31.64 63.01
CA MET A 1 51.94 30.35 62.30
C MET A 1 50.82 30.59 61.28
N LYS A 2 51.11 30.98 60.03
CA LYS A 2 51.29 30.15 58.80
C LYS A 2 50.17 29.13 58.49
N LYS A 3 49.26 29.57 57.59
CA LYS A 3 48.62 28.91 56.41
C LYS A 3 48.09 27.46 56.47
N ALA A 4 46.82 27.31 56.06
CA ALA A 4 46.28 26.35 55.06
C ALA A 4 44.77 26.65 54.90
N ILE A 5 44.25 27.29 53.84
CA ILE A 5 43.89 26.77 52.51
C ILE A 5 43.33 25.33 52.57
N LEU A 6 42.01 25.21 52.53
CA LEU A 6 41.28 24.01 52.14
C LEU A 6 40.24 24.45 51.10
N GLY A 7 40.51 24.07 49.85
CA GLY A 7 39.62 24.23 48.71
C GLY A 7 38.90 22.91 48.37
N SER A 8 38.12 22.99 47.29
CA SER A 8 37.26 21.94 46.67
C SER A 8 35.94 21.70 47.42
N LEU A 9 34.78 21.54 46.79
CA LEU A 9 34.47 21.12 45.42
C LEU A 9 33.52 22.12 44.73
N ALA A 10 33.91 22.57 43.54
CA ALA A 10 32.96 23.00 42.52
C ALA A 10 32.33 21.74 41.92
N VAL A 11 31.06 21.45 42.23
CA VAL A 11 30.29 20.42 41.55
C VAL A 11 29.80 21.02 40.23
N LEU A 12 30.59 20.88 39.17
CA LEU A 12 30.09 21.01 37.80
C LEU A 12 29.22 19.77 37.50
N PRO A 13 27.94 19.92 37.11
CA PRO A 13 27.25 18.87 36.40
C PRO A 13 27.86 18.80 34.99
N LEU A 14 28.83 17.90 34.82
CA LEU A 14 29.26 17.41 33.53
C LEU A 14 28.08 16.59 32.96
N VAL A 15 27.12 17.25 32.28
CA VAL A 15 26.16 16.52 31.44
C VAL A 15 26.92 16.12 30.18
N VAL A 16 27.65 15.02 30.31
CA VAL A 16 28.26 14.29 29.21
C VAL A 16 27.14 13.84 28.29
N GLY A 17 27.28 14.19 27.02
CA GLY A 17 26.40 13.75 25.94
C GLY A 17 26.22 12.23 25.96
N GLY A 18 24.96 11.81 25.93
CA GLY A 18 24.59 10.41 26.02
C GLY A 18 23.10 10.20 25.87
N VAL A 19 22.45 10.97 24.99
CA VAL A 19 21.13 10.56 24.47
C VAL A 19 21.37 10.13 23.04
N PHE A 20 21.66 8.84 22.92
CA PHE A 20 21.38 7.97 21.79
C PHE A 20 20.93 8.71 20.52
N THR A 21 21.89 9.12 19.70
CA THR A 21 21.68 9.05 18.26
C THR A 21 21.51 7.57 17.93
N ASN A 22 20.27 7.07 18.00
CA ASN A 22 19.90 5.82 17.33
C ASN A 22 20.07 6.04 15.82
N ALA A 23 21.32 5.96 15.36
CA ALA A 23 21.67 5.75 13.97
C ALA A 23 21.20 4.33 13.62
N SER A 24 19.91 4.24 13.28
CA SER A 24 19.19 3.17 12.56
C SER A 24 17.68 3.18 12.86
N SER A 25 17.10 4.30 13.31
CA SER A 25 15.72 4.57 12.87
C SER A 25 15.79 4.99 11.40
N ALA A 26 16.04 4.04 10.52
CA ALA A 26 15.39 4.12 9.21
C ALA A 26 13.93 4.33 9.58
N SER A 27 13.45 5.56 9.35
CA SER A 27 12.05 5.91 9.58
C SER A 27 11.22 4.77 9.05
N ALA A 28 10.48 4.09 9.92
CA ALA A 28 9.45 3.14 9.54
C ALA A 28 8.58 3.85 8.50
N ALA A 29 8.78 3.54 7.23
CA ALA A 29 8.28 4.37 6.14
C ALA A 29 7.08 3.63 5.56
N ALA A 30 5.91 4.23 5.70
CA ALA A 30 4.74 3.74 5.01
C ALA A 30 5.03 3.64 3.51
N LEU A 31 4.40 2.67 2.85
CA LEU A 31 4.59 2.47 1.42
C LEU A 31 4.00 3.65 0.64
N VAL A 32 4.84 4.40 -0.07
CA VAL A 32 4.48 5.59 -0.84
C VAL A 32 5.10 5.57 -2.24
N GLY A 33 4.39 6.13 -3.21
CA GLY A 33 4.78 6.11 -4.62
C GLY A 33 3.74 5.38 -5.47
N GLU A 34 4.18 4.87 -6.60
CA GLU A 34 3.35 4.23 -7.61
C GLU A 34 4.06 3.01 -8.22
N PHE A 35 3.28 2.08 -8.72
CA PHE A 35 3.76 0.92 -9.47
C PHE A 35 2.67 0.41 -10.41
N SER A 36 3.08 -0.37 -11.41
CA SER A 36 2.20 -1.12 -12.30
C SER A 36 2.33 -2.61 -12.07
N ILE A 37 1.25 -3.35 -12.25
CA ILE A 37 1.25 -4.81 -12.27
C ILE A 37 0.96 -5.36 -13.66
N SER A 38 1.58 -6.49 -13.97
CA SER A 38 1.30 -7.29 -15.16
C SER A 38 1.27 -8.78 -14.81
N PRO A 39 0.66 -9.64 -15.65
CA PRO A 39 0.64 -11.08 -15.43
C PRO A 39 2.08 -11.60 -15.35
N GLY A 40 2.36 -12.53 -14.42
CA GLY A 40 3.69 -13.11 -14.21
C GLY A 40 4.30 -13.86 -15.41
N ILE A 41 5.59 -14.23 -15.32
CA ILE A 41 6.37 -14.87 -16.39
C ILE A 41 5.99 -16.32 -16.69
N ASN A 42 6.05 -16.64 -17.99
CA ASN A 42 6.44 -17.92 -18.55
C ASN A 42 7.85 -17.77 -19.16
N SER A 43 8.83 -18.53 -18.66
CA SER A 43 10.03 -18.92 -19.44
C SER A 43 10.90 -20.00 -18.79
N SER A 44 10.70 -20.38 -17.53
CA SER A 44 11.39 -21.56 -16.95
C SER A 44 10.75 -22.17 -15.69
N LEU A 45 9.71 -21.56 -15.12
CA LEU A 45 8.90 -22.12 -14.03
C LEU A 45 7.41 -21.81 -14.30
N PRO A 46 6.46 -22.72 -13.98
CA PRO A 46 5.10 -22.64 -14.46
C PRO A 46 4.26 -21.88 -13.44
N LEU A 47 3.78 -20.67 -13.75
CA LEU A 47 2.46 -20.22 -13.34
C LEU A 47 2.15 -18.85 -13.96
N VAL A 48 1.56 -18.86 -15.15
CA VAL A 48 0.88 -17.70 -15.70
C VAL A 48 -0.38 -17.48 -14.87
N THR A 49 -0.51 -16.31 -14.25
CA THR A 49 -1.77 -15.91 -13.62
C THR A 49 -2.77 -15.55 -14.70
N ASN A 50 -3.83 -16.34 -14.81
CA ASN A 50 -4.95 -16.05 -15.69
C ASN A 50 -6.06 -15.37 -14.90
N SER A 51 -6.91 -14.59 -15.56
CA SER A 51 -8.07 -13.97 -14.94
C SER A 51 -9.37 -14.41 -15.64
N THR A 52 -10.39 -14.70 -14.84
CA THR A 52 -11.75 -14.95 -15.30
C THR A 52 -12.68 -13.98 -14.60
N LEU A 53 -13.31 -13.11 -15.40
CA LEU A 53 -14.23 -12.08 -14.95
C LEU A 53 -15.66 -12.59 -14.94
N PHE A 54 -16.37 -12.29 -13.87
CA PHE A 54 -17.81 -12.47 -13.75
C PHE A 54 -18.45 -11.12 -13.46
N SER A 55 -19.77 -11.04 -13.61
CA SER A 55 -20.53 -9.83 -13.24
C SER A 55 -20.34 -9.43 -11.79
N ASN A 56 -20.05 -10.39 -10.91
CA ASN A 56 -19.97 -10.19 -9.47
C ASN A 56 -18.74 -10.81 -8.79
N LYS A 57 -17.69 -11.22 -9.51
CA LYS A 57 -16.42 -11.67 -8.92
C LYS A 57 -15.28 -11.65 -9.94
N ILE A 58 -14.05 -11.69 -9.45
CA ILE A 58 -12.84 -11.87 -10.28
C ILE A 58 -12.09 -13.08 -9.76
N ASN A 59 -11.91 -14.07 -10.62
CA ASN A 59 -11.10 -15.24 -10.30
C ASN A 59 -9.73 -15.10 -10.97
N PHE A 60 -8.68 -15.04 -10.17
CA PHE A 60 -7.32 -15.28 -10.62
C PHE A 60 -7.00 -16.77 -10.45
N SER A 61 -6.32 -17.37 -11.42
CA SER A 61 -5.86 -18.75 -11.35
C SER A 61 -4.39 -18.81 -11.75
N PRO A 62 -3.50 -19.24 -10.86
CA PRO A 62 -3.69 -19.63 -9.44
C PRO A 62 -4.25 -18.51 -8.52
N ASN A 63 -4.70 -18.88 -7.32
CA ASN A 63 -5.20 -17.96 -6.29
C ASN A 63 -4.57 -18.25 -4.90
N PRO A 64 -3.70 -17.37 -4.37
CA PRO A 64 -3.25 -16.13 -4.99
C PRO A 64 -2.37 -16.40 -6.22
N GLY A 65 -2.34 -15.47 -7.17
CA GLY A 65 -1.55 -15.59 -8.39
C GLY A 65 -0.35 -14.65 -8.43
N GLY A 66 0.75 -15.08 -9.03
CA GLY A 66 1.95 -14.27 -9.18
C GLY A 66 1.79 -13.17 -10.24
N VAL A 67 2.24 -11.96 -9.91
CA VAL A 67 2.29 -10.82 -10.81
C VAL A 67 3.65 -10.15 -10.73
N PHE A 68 4.05 -9.51 -11.81
CA PHE A 68 5.20 -8.61 -11.78
C PHE A 68 4.81 -7.25 -11.25
N VAL A 69 5.75 -6.62 -10.59
CA VAL A 69 5.70 -5.20 -10.23
C VAL A 69 6.70 -4.49 -11.13
N THR A 70 6.27 -3.40 -11.77
CA THR A 70 7.05 -2.61 -12.72
C THR A 70 6.73 -1.12 -12.55
N ASN A 71 7.49 -0.24 -13.21
CA ASN A 71 7.28 1.22 -13.16
C ASN A 71 7.20 1.77 -11.73
N GLN A 72 8.09 1.30 -10.85
CA GLN A 72 8.08 1.62 -9.44
C GLN A 72 8.67 3.00 -9.16
N THR A 73 8.08 3.71 -8.19
CA THR A 73 8.65 4.94 -7.62
C THR A 73 8.57 4.91 -6.09
N GLY A 74 9.25 5.86 -5.44
CA GLY A 74 9.21 6.00 -3.99
C GLY A 74 9.73 4.75 -3.27
N THR A 75 9.04 4.34 -2.21
CA THR A 75 9.42 3.16 -1.42
C THR A 75 9.01 1.85 -2.09
N PHE A 76 8.29 1.90 -3.21
CA PHE A 76 7.96 0.68 -3.96
C PHE A 76 9.11 0.17 -4.83
N SER A 77 10.20 0.93 -4.99
CA SER A 77 11.36 0.56 -5.83
C SER A 77 12.08 -0.71 -5.38
N SER A 78 11.81 -1.19 -4.16
CA SER A 78 12.35 -2.44 -3.63
C SER A 78 11.58 -3.68 -4.07
N PHE A 79 10.39 -3.56 -4.67
CA PHE A 79 9.55 -4.70 -5.06
C PHE A 79 9.58 -4.92 -6.56
N ASP A 80 9.74 -6.16 -7.01
CA ASP A 80 9.68 -6.56 -8.43
C ASP A 80 8.61 -7.63 -8.72
N ALA A 81 7.94 -8.12 -7.68
CA ALA A 81 6.83 -9.04 -7.79
C ALA A 81 5.80 -8.86 -6.68
N ALA A 82 4.63 -9.45 -6.88
CA ALA A 82 3.60 -9.57 -5.88
C ALA A 82 2.78 -10.85 -6.09
N THR A 83 1.94 -11.18 -5.11
CA THR A 83 0.77 -12.03 -5.37
C THR A 83 -0.52 -11.23 -5.38
N ILE A 84 -1.51 -11.68 -6.16
CA ILE A 84 -2.85 -11.08 -6.28
C ILE A 84 -3.92 -12.10 -5.92
N LYS A 85 -4.86 -11.73 -5.06
CA LYS A 85 -6.00 -12.59 -4.68
C LYS A 85 -7.21 -12.36 -5.57
N SER A 86 -7.97 -13.43 -5.77
CA SER A 86 -9.31 -13.36 -6.37
C SER A 86 -10.23 -12.48 -5.53
N ILE A 87 -11.09 -11.72 -6.20
CA ILE A 87 -12.14 -10.94 -5.56
C ILE A 87 -13.39 -11.82 -5.51
N PRO A 88 -13.83 -12.27 -4.32
CA PRO A 88 -14.95 -13.20 -4.20
C PRO A 88 -16.28 -12.52 -4.55
N ALA A 89 -17.31 -13.35 -4.79
CA ALA A 89 -18.66 -12.86 -4.91
C ALA A 89 -19.27 -12.56 -3.52
N PRO A 90 -20.13 -11.55 -3.40
CA PRO A 90 -20.46 -10.55 -4.42
C PRO A 90 -19.39 -9.46 -4.52
N LEU A 91 -19.08 -8.99 -5.74
CA LEU A 91 -18.48 -7.67 -5.95
C LEU A 91 -19.51 -6.67 -5.47
N ILE A 92 -19.28 -6.07 -4.30
CA ILE A 92 -20.13 -5.01 -3.77
C ILE A 92 -19.49 -3.69 -4.17
N PRO A 93 -20.06 -2.94 -5.13
CA PRO A 93 -19.62 -1.59 -5.40
C PRO A 93 -20.01 -0.71 -4.20
N SER A 94 -19.10 -0.50 -3.26
CA SER A 94 -19.36 0.32 -2.07
C SER A 94 -18.09 0.64 -1.30
N ASN A 95 -18.11 1.77 -0.57
CA ASN A 95 -17.13 2.09 0.48
C ASN A 95 -17.44 1.32 1.76
N GLY A 96 -17.54 -0.01 1.66
CA GLY A 96 -18.05 -0.87 2.75
C GLY A 96 -16.99 -1.36 3.74
N GLY A 97 -15.72 -1.39 3.33
CA GLY A 97 -14.63 -1.84 4.20
C GLY A 97 -14.08 -0.73 5.09
N THR A 98 -13.58 -1.12 6.26
CA THR A 98 -12.78 -0.24 7.15
C THR A 98 -11.36 -0.80 7.29
N LYS A 99 -10.41 -0.02 7.82
CA LYS A 99 -9.04 -0.51 8.03
C LYS A 99 -8.99 -1.75 8.93
N ASP A 100 -9.86 -1.80 9.94
CA ASP A 100 -9.95 -2.91 10.90
C ASP A 100 -10.74 -4.11 10.34
N SER A 101 -11.56 -3.89 9.30
CA SER A 101 -12.39 -4.91 8.65
C SER A 101 -12.49 -4.63 7.15
N PRO A 102 -11.42 -4.88 6.38
CA PRO A 102 -11.42 -4.64 4.94
C PRO A 102 -12.36 -5.62 4.21
N LEU A 103 -12.79 -5.25 3.01
CA LEU A 103 -13.56 -6.15 2.13
C LEU A 103 -12.73 -7.37 1.71
N LEU A 104 -11.42 -7.17 1.51
CA LEU A 104 -10.47 -8.22 1.18
C LEU A 104 -9.08 -7.88 1.72
N SER A 105 -8.61 -8.67 2.68
CA SER A 105 -7.25 -8.53 3.23
C SER A 105 -6.19 -9.14 2.32
N ASN A 106 -5.07 -8.44 2.21
CA ASN A 106 -3.90 -8.85 1.41
C ASN A 106 -4.32 -9.20 -0.03
N PHE A 107 -5.09 -8.31 -0.65
CA PHE A 107 -5.45 -8.41 -2.06
C PHE A 107 -4.20 -8.39 -2.94
N LEU A 108 -3.23 -7.53 -2.62
CA LEU A 108 -1.85 -7.66 -3.07
C LEU A 108 -0.92 -7.93 -1.89
N ASP A 109 0.14 -8.68 -2.16
CA ASP A 109 1.22 -8.97 -1.22
C ASP A 109 2.54 -8.80 -1.97
N LEU A 110 3.26 -7.71 -1.67
CA LEU A 110 4.42 -7.25 -2.44
C LEU A 110 5.71 -7.90 -1.93
N GLY A 111 6.58 -8.31 -2.85
CA GLY A 111 7.84 -8.95 -2.52
C GLY A 111 8.89 -8.83 -3.60
N GLN A 112 9.89 -9.69 -3.50
CA GLN A 112 11.01 -9.79 -4.44
C GLN A 112 11.10 -11.19 -5.04
N LEU A 113 11.48 -11.27 -6.30
CA LEU A 113 11.96 -12.48 -6.95
C LEU A 113 13.43 -12.67 -6.59
N SER A 114 13.74 -13.58 -5.66
CA SER A 114 15.13 -13.89 -5.37
C SER A 114 15.72 -14.87 -6.39
N GLY A 115 16.62 -14.37 -7.25
CA GLY A 115 17.53 -15.15 -8.09
C GLY A 115 16.97 -15.67 -9.42
N PRO A 116 17.84 -16.23 -10.30
CA PRO A 116 17.51 -16.55 -11.69
C PRO A 116 16.54 -17.72 -11.90
N PHE A 117 16.08 -18.38 -10.82
CA PHE A 117 15.18 -19.54 -10.84
C PHE A 117 14.24 -19.50 -9.61
N ALA A 118 13.49 -18.40 -9.45
CA ALA A 118 12.75 -18.01 -8.25
C ALA A 118 11.78 -19.09 -7.71
N ASN A 119 12.29 -19.97 -6.84
CA ASN A 119 11.51 -20.82 -5.93
C ASN A 119 11.32 -20.14 -4.55
N ASN A 120 11.88 -18.95 -4.36
CA ASN A 120 11.84 -18.14 -3.14
C ASN A 120 11.38 -16.71 -3.49
N ALA A 121 10.18 -16.58 -4.06
CA ALA A 121 9.54 -15.28 -4.03
C ALA A 121 9.22 -14.95 -2.57
N THR A 122 9.56 -13.76 -2.08
CA THR A 122 9.08 -13.30 -0.75
C THR A 122 7.63 -12.82 -0.83
N THR A 123 6.91 -13.24 -1.87
CA THR A 123 5.52 -12.88 -2.09
C THR A 123 4.64 -13.87 -1.33
N ASN A 124 3.52 -13.40 -0.79
CA ASN A 124 2.62 -14.16 0.09
C ASN A 124 3.20 -14.45 1.50
N ASP A 125 4.05 -13.55 2.01
CA ASP A 125 4.59 -13.60 3.38
C ASP A 125 3.72 -12.81 4.38
N GLY A 126 2.69 -12.12 3.90
CA GLY A 126 1.79 -11.29 4.70
C GLY A 126 2.36 -9.91 5.05
N GLN A 127 3.49 -9.52 4.45
CA GLN A 127 4.12 -8.21 4.62
C GLN A 127 3.91 -7.35 3.38
N ASN A 128 4.00 -6.03 3.54
CA ASN A 128 3.89 -5.08 2.42
C ASN A 128 2.63 -5.31 1.57
N THR A 129 1.48 -5.43 2.24
CA THR A 129 0.23 -5.86 1.61
C THR A 129 -0.65 -4.68 1.25
N PHE A 130 -1.50 -4.84 0.25
CA PHE A 130 -2.60 -3.94 -0.06
C PHE A 130 -3.93 -4.62 0.24
N SER A 131 -4.76 -4.00 1.08
CA SER A 131 -6.08 -4.51 1.45
C SER A 131 -7.19 -3.62 0.89
N LEU A 132 -8.25 -4.23 0.34
CA LEU A 132 -9.35 -3.50 -0.31
C LEU A 132 -10.36 -2.99 0.73
N LEU A 133 -10.68 -1.70 0.63
CA LEU A 133 -11.78 -1.06 1.36
C LEU A 133 -12.98 -0.80 0.47
N SER A 134 -12.75 -0.49 -0.80
CA SER A 134 -13.81 -0.28 -1.77
C SER A 134 -13.43 -0.76 -3.16
N ILE A 135 -14.46 -1.12 -3.92
CA ILE A 135 -14.37 -1.60 -5.28
C ILE A 135 -15.38 -0.82 -6.11
N GLY A 136 -14.99 -0.37 -7.29
CA GLY A 136 -15.86 0.33 -8.23
C GLY A 136 -16.75 -0.62 -9.03
N SER A 137 -17.54 -0.06 -9.95
CA SER A 137 -18.19 -0.84 -11.00
C SER A 137 -17.24 -1.04 -12.18
N TYR A 138 -17.49 -2.06 -13.00
CA TYR A 138 -16.77 -2.24 -14.25
C TYR A 138 -17.07 -1.09 -15.23
N SER A 139 -16.04 -0.45 -15.77
CA SER A 139 -16.13 0.33 -17.01
C SER A 139 -15.77 -0.57 -18.19
N ILE A 140 -16.55 -0.53 -19.26
CA ILE A 140 -16.36 -1.38 -20.45
C ILE A 140 -16.39 -0.50 -21.69
N GLU A 141 -15.26 -0.44 -22.40
CA GLU A 141 -15.02 0.44 -23.54
C GLU A 141 -14.48 -0.35 -24.73
N GLU A 142 -15.11 -0.19 -25.89
CA GLU A 142 -14.61 -0.80 -27.14
C GLU A 142 -13.47 0.05 -27.70
N MET A 143 -12.44 -0.62 -28.20
CA MET A 143 -11.27 -0.03 -28.81
C MET A 143 -11.32 -0.21 -30.33
N PHE A 144 -10.88 0.81 -31.04
CA PHE A 144 -10.84 0.85 -32.50
C PHE A 144 -9.45 1.31 -32.97
N ASP A 145 -9.00 0.81 -34.12
CA ASP A 145 -7.80 1.32 -34.78
C ASP A 145 -8.07 2.67 -35.45
N ASN A 146 -7.03 3.28 -36.04
CA ASN A 146 -7.14 4.56 -36.76
C ASN A 146 -8.06 4.50 -37.99
N ASN A 147 -8.45 3.30 -38.43
CA ASN A 147 -9.33 3.08 -39.56
C ASN A 147 -10.78 2.76 -39.12
N GLY A 148 -11.07 2.80 -37.81
CA GLY A 148 -12.38 2.49 -37.24
C GLY A 148 -12.70 1.00 -37.14
N ASN A 149 -11.72 0.11 -37.32
CA ASN A 149 -11.91 -1.32 -37.12
C ASN A 149 -11.81 -1.67 -35.64
N PHE A 150 -12.69 -2.54 -35.18
CA PHE A 150 -12.67 -3.03 -33.80
C PHE A 150 -11.38 -3.82 -33.52
N THR A 151 -10.67 -3.46 -32.45
CA THR A 151 -9.41 -4.11 -32.03
C THR A 151 -9.52 -4.86 -30.70
N GLY A 152 -10.55 -4.56 -29.90
CA GLY A 152 -10.78 -5.23 -28.63
C GLY A 152 -11.69 -4.42 -27.71
N THR A 153 -11.87 -4.91 -26.49
CA THR A 153 -12.59 -4.21 -25.43
C THR A 153 -11.70 -4.11 -24.20
N SER A 154 -11.57 -2.90 -23.67
CA SER A 154 -10.95 -2.61 -22.38
C SER A 154 -12.01 -2.68 -21.29
N ILE A 155 -11.69 -3.35 -20.19
CA ILE A 155 -12.54 -3.46 -19.01
C ILE A 155 -11.72 -2.97 -17.83
N SER A 156 -12.18 -1.97 -17.09
CA SER A 156 -11.45 -1.43 -15.94
C SER A 156 -12.28 -1.47 -14.68
N LEU A 157 -11.60 -1.67 -13.55
CA LEU A 157 -12.17 -1.73 -12.22
C LEU A 157 -11.31 -0.90 -11.27
N GLY A 158 -11.86 0.20 -10.78
CA GLY A 158 -11.22 0.99 -9.74
C GLY A 158 -11.28 0.27 -8.40
N VAL A 159 -10.19 0.31 -7.64
CA VAL A 159 -10.09 -0.23 -6.29
C VAL A 159 -9.46 0.81 -5.37
N SER A 160 -9.91 0.86 -4.12
CA SER A 160 -9.25 1.68 -3.10
C SER A 160 -9.12 0.94 -1.78
N GLY A 161 -8.12 1.32 -1.00
CA GLY A 161 -7.66 0.52 0.10
C GLY A 161 -6.57 1.19 0.93
N PHE A 162 -5.81 0.37 1.63
CA PHE A 162 -4.61 0.79 2.34
C PHE A 162 -3.49 -0.23 2.15
N PHE A 163 -2.27 0.28 2.13
CA PHE A 163 -1.07 -0.52 2.23
C PHE A 163 -0.65 -0.68 3.68
N THR A 164 -0.09 -1.83 4.02
CA THR A 164 0.57 -2.09 5.32
C THR A 164 1.97 -2.58 5.04
N SER A 165 3.00 -1.81 5.40
CA SER A 165 4.40 -2.22 5.29
C SER A 165 4.74 -3.33 6.30
N ALA A 166 5.89 -3.98 6.10
CA ALA A 166 6.42 -5.03 7.00
C ALA A 166 6.51 -4.60 8.48
N ASP A 167 6.75 -3.31 8.74
CA ASP A 167 6.82 -2.71 10.07
C ASP A 167 5.44 -2.23 10.62
N GLY A 168 4.36 -2.49 9.89
CA GLY A 168 2.99 -2.17 10.28
C GLY A 168 2.54 -0.74 9.97
N GLN A 169 3.35 0.09 9.30
CA GLN A 169 2.91 1.43 8.89
C GLN A 169 1.84 1.35 7.80
N MET A 170 0.84 2.23 7.89
CA MET A 170 -0.27 2.26 6.94
C MET A 170 -0.24 3.52 6.07
N SER A 171 -0.52 3.34 4.79
CA SER A 171 -0.76 4.42 3.82
C SER A 171 -2.03 4.14 3.03
N ASN A 172 -2.72 5.19 2.58
CA ASN A 172 -3.91 5.01 1.76
C ASN A 172 -3.47 4.73 0.32
N GLY A 173 -4.14 3.76 -0.32
CA GLY A 173 -3.83 3.38 -1.69
C GLY A 173 -5.09 3.37 -2.56
N ALA A 174 -4.88 3.63 -3.84
CA ALA A 174 -5.87 3.45 -4.89
C ALA A 174 -5.21 2.77 -6.08
N GLY A 175 -6.00 2.06 -6.86
CA GLY A 175 -5.52 1.44 -8.08
C GLY A 175 -6.64 1.23 -9.08
N THR A 176 -6.24 0.88 -10.29
CA THR A 176 -7.14 0.40 -11.32
C THR A 176 -6.61 -0.93 -11.81
N VAL A 177 -7.45 -1.96 -11.77
CA VAL A 177 -7.18 -3.23 -12.43
C VAL A 177 -7.87 -3.20 -13.78
N THR A 178 -7.10 -3.43 -14.84
CA THR A 178 -7.54 -3.37 -16.22
C THR A 178 -7.50 -4.76 -16.82
N PHE A 179 -8.44 -5.07 -17.68
CA PHE A 179 -8.57 -6.32 -18.39
C PHE A 179 -8.82 -6.06 -19.87
N GLN A 180 -8.42 -6.99 -20.71
CA GLN A 180 -8.60 -6.91 -22.16
C GLN A 180 -9.31 -8.16 -22.67
N SER A 181 -10.25 -7.94 -23.59
CA SER A 181 -10.99 -8.99 -24.29
C SER A 181 -11.02 -8.72 -25.79
N THR A 182 -11.05 -9.79 -26.59
CA THR A 182 -11.29 -9.73 -28.03
C THR A 182 -12.78 -9.71 -28.38
N LEU A 183 -13.67 -9.85 -27.40
CA LEU A 183 -15.11 -9.75 -27.60
C LEU A 183 -15.56 -8.29 -27.65
N ARG A 184 -16.57 -7.99 -28.45
CA ARG A 184 -17.31 -6.73 -28.39
C ARG A 184 -18.04 -6.57 -27.06
N LYS A 185 -18.40 -5.34 -26.69
CA LYS A 185 -19.06 -5.02 -25.42
C LYS A 185 -20.29 -5.87 -25.10
N PRO A 186 -21.24 -6.14 -26.03
CA PRO A 186 -22.35 -7.04 -25.75
C PRO A 186 -21.90 -8.48 -25.43
N GLY A 187 -20.85 -8.95 -26.11
CA GLY A 187 -20.26 -10.28 -25.87
C GLY A 187 -19.56 -10.36 -24.52
N VAL A 188 -18.85 -9.30 -24.11
CA VAL A 188 -18.25 -9.18 -22.78
C VAL A 188 -19.32 -9.28 -21.68
N LEU A 189 -20.39 -8.50 -21.78
CA LEU A 189 -21.48 -8.52 -20.81
C LEU A 189 -22.14 -9.90 -20.71
N THR A 190 -22.38 -10.53 -21.86
CA THR A 190 -22.97 -11.88 -21.92
C THR A 190 -22.03 -12.92 -21.29
N ALA A 191 -20.73 -12.87 -21.59
CA ALA A 191 -19.74 -13.78 -21.05
C ALA A 191 -19.60 -13.62 -19.52
N MET A 192 -19.55 -12.39 -19.02
CA MET A 192 -19.47 -12.10 -17.58
C MET A 192 -20.73 -12.52 -16.80
N ALA A 193 -21.89 -12.52 -17.44
CA ALA A 193 -23.14 -13.01 -16.85
C ALA A 193 -23.25 -14.55 -16.89
N SER A 194 -22.43 -15.22 -17.69
CA SER A 194 -22.44 -16.69 -17.82
C SER A 194 -21.77 -17.38 -16.63
N SER A 195 -22.08 -18.67 -16.45
CA SER A 195 -21.42 -19.53 -15.45
C SER A 195 -19.93 -19.77 -15.73
N ASN A 196 -19.49 -19.57 -16.98
CA ASN A 196 -18.09 -19.78 -17.39
C ASN A 196 -17.24 -18.53 -17.18
N GLY A 197 -17.86 -17.36 -17.10
CA GLY A 197 -17.18 -16.07 -17.04
C GLY A 197 -16.46 -15.71 -18.34
N LEU A 198 -15.78 -14.57 -18.32
CA LEU A 198 -14.95 -14.07 -19.41
C LEU A 198 -13.48 -14.28 -19.08
N ASN A 199 -12.78 -15.10 -19.87
CA ASN A 199 -11.31 -15.17 -19.80
C ASN A 199 -10.72 -13.88 -20.39
N ALA A 200 -9.93 -13.18 -19.59
CA ALA A 200 -9.32 -11.92 -19.97
C ALA A 200 -7.84 -11.88 -19.56
N SER A 201 -7.04 -11.20 -20.37
CA SER A 201 -5.71 -10.76 -19.92
C SER A 201 -5.89 -9.57 -19.00
N PHE A 202 -5.05 -9.43 -17.97
CA PHE A 202 -5.16 -8.35 -17.00
C PHE A 202 -3.85 -7.58 -16.82
N SER A 203 -3.95 -6.37 -16.30
CA SER A 203 -2.85 -5.53 -15.83
C SER A 203 -3.40 -4.57 -14.78
N GLY A 204 -2.58 -3.69 -14.23
CA GLY A 204 -3.09 -2.65 -13.33
C GLY A 204 -2.05 -1.60 -12.98
N VAL A 205 -2.53 -0.51 -12.40
CA VAL A 205 -1.71 0.59 -11.87
C VAL A 205 -2.18 0.90 -10.46
N PHE A 206 -1.24 1.05 -9.54
CA PHE A 206 -1.48 1.33 -8.13
C PHE A 206 -0.65 2.53 -7.69
N ILE A 207 -1.27 3.35 -6.85
CA ILE A 207 -0.70 4.58 -6.33
C ILE A 207 -1.03 4.64 -4.85
N SER A 208 -0.06 5.08 -4.04
CA SER A 208 -0.24 5.37 -2.63
C SER A 208 -0.12 6.87 -2.40
N ALA A 209 -1.08 7.44 -1.68
CA ALA A 209 -0.99 8.81 -1.20
C ALA A 209 -0.15 8.85 0.09
N SER A 210 0.68 9.89 0.24
CA SER A 210 1.49 10.08 1.44
C SER A 210 0.62 10.08 2.71
N VAL A 211 1.19 9.51 3.79
CA VAL A 211 0.56 9.43 5.10
C VAL A 211 0.07 10.81 5.55
N PRO A 212 -1.14 10.96 6.11
CA PRO A 212 -1.51 12.19 6.80
C PRO A 212 -0.45 12.51 7.86
N GLU A 213 0.18 13.67 7.74
CA GLU A 213 1.28 14.06 8.63
C GLU A 213 0.86 13.97 10.11
N PRO A 214 1.76 13.57 11.04
CA PRO A 214 1.50 13.59 12.47
C PRO A 214 1.58 15.03 13.01
N THR A 215 0.72 15.93 12.54
CA THR A 215 0.66 17.33 13.02
C THR A 215 -0.22 17.48 14.28
N THR A 216 -1.02 16.48 14.64
CA THR A 216 -1.99 16.62 15.75
C THR A 216 -1.41 16.27 17.14
N LEU A 217 -0.32 15.50 17.24
CA LEU A 217 0.19 15.07 18.55
C LEU A 217 1.27 15.99 19.15
N VAL A 218 2.08 16.66 18.33
CA VAL A 218 3.10 17.61 18.82
C VAL A 218 2.45 18.96 19.18
N GLY A 219 1.39 19.35 18.48
CA GLY A 219 0.65 20.60 18.72
C GLY A 219 -0.08 20.64 20.07
N LEU A 220 -0.48 19.50 20.64
CA LEU A 220 -1.12 19.43 21.96
C LEU A 220 -0.12 19.35 23.12
N GLY A 221 1.11 18.87 22.89
CA GLY A 221 2.16 18.81 23.91
C GLY A 221 2.75 20.19 24.29
N LEU A 222 2.87 21.10 23.32
CA LEU A 222 3.38 22.46 23.54
C LEU A 222 2.35 23.40 24.20
N VAL A 223 1.05 23.15 24.02
CA VAL A 223 -0.01 23.94 24.66
C VAL A 223 -0.15 23.60 26.16
N ALA A 224 0.14 22.37 26.57
CA ALA A 224 0.17 22.00 27.98
C ALA A 224 1.34 22.66 28.75
N GLY A 225 2.51 22.81 28.13
CA GLY A 225 3.67 23.46 28.73
C GLY A 225 3.48 24.97 29.01
N SER A 226 2.75 25.68 28.13
CA SER A 226 2.48 27.11 28.28
C SER A 226 1.39 27.44 29.32
N LEU A 227 0.44 26.53 29.56
CA LEU A 227 -0.59 26.68 30.60
C LEU A 227 -0.06 26.47 32.02
N VAL A 228 0.94 25.61 32.23
CA VAL A 228 1.54 25.39 33.55
C VAL A 228 2.49 26.52 33.95
N MET A 229 3.22 27.13 33.01
CA MET A 229 4.06 28.31 33.33
C MET A 229 3.25 29.61 33.51
N SER A 230 2.06 29.74 32.89
CA SER A 230 1.20 30.93 33.05
C SER A 230 0.62 31.07 34.46
N ARG A 231 0.43 29.96 35.21
CA ARG A 231 -0.19 30.00 36.55
C ARG A 231 0.78 30.28 37.71
N ARG A 232 2.10 30.31 37.50
CA ARG A 232 3.08 30.56 38.58
C ARG A 232 3.53 32.02 38.73
N GLY A 233 3.08 32.94 37.86
CA GLY A 233 3.54 34.33 37.85
C GLY A 233 2.70 35.37 38.62
N LYS A 234 1.52 35.04 39.15
CA LYS A 234 0.63 36.03 39.79
C LYS A 234 0.30 35.71 41.25
N LYS A 235 1.32 35.63 42.12
CA LYS A 235 1.04 35.61 43.57
C LYS A 235 2.02 36.33 44.49
N ASN A 236 2.91 37.19 43.98
CA ASN A 236 3.75 38.04 44.83
C ASN A 236 3.92 39.42 44.22
N GLN A 237 2.87 40.26 44.21
CA GLN A 237 2.95 41.74 44.28
C GLN A 237 1.56 42.29 44.61
N ALA A 238 1.28 42.48 45.90
CA ALA A 238 0.43 43.53 46.47
C ALA A 238 0.51 43.40 48.00
N GLU A 239 0.60 44.55 48.64
CA GLU A 239 0.98 44.87 50.03
C GLU A 239 0.19 44.13 51.13
#